data_AF-A0AAW4IWU1-F1
#
_entry.id   AF-A0AAW4IWU1-F1
#
_cell.length_a   1.000
_cell.length_b   1.000
_cell.length_c   1.000
_cell.angle_alpha   90.00
_cell.angle_beta   90.00
_cell.angle_gamma   90.00
#
_symmetry.space_group_name_H-M   'P 1'
#
loop_
_entity.id
_entity.type
_entity.pdbx_description
1 polymer ?
#
loop_
_entity_poly.entity_id
_entity_poly.type
_entity_poly.pdbx_seq_one_letter_code
_entity_poly.pdbx_strand_id
1 'polypeptide(L)'
;MKIKGLKANLIPAIPERLENKLEFRITTELTEEDILLYSTVLIYFDKQLKKDKVNLDYIPKTFAIFTDDGDIEISLSDTVLGINSNIIIYAIKRFEKLNLPEVLKVSVFLEELCHWAWNIEDEVEVKFKIFEILKEIYPGLKIQQVYPGLNN
;
A
#
# COMPACT_ATOMS: atom_id res chain seq x y z
N MET A 1 -2.77 17.54 10.95
CA MET A 1 -1.52 16.73 10.98
C MET A 1 -0.52 17.35 10.03
N LYS A 2 0.74 17.48 10.45
CA LYS A 2 1.84 17.77 9.52
C LYS A 2 2.85 16.63 9.61
N ILE A 3 3.16 16.02 8.46
CA ILE A 3 4.27 15.07 8.33
C ILE A 3 5.49 15.90 7.93
N LYS A 4 6.58 15.77 8.68
CA LYS A 4 7.82 16.51 8.39
C LYS A 4 8.58 15.85 7.24
N GLY A 5 9.28 16.65 6.45
CA GLY A 5 10.10 16.16 5.34
C GLY A 5 9.31 15.77 4.10
N LEU A 6 8.04 16.20 3.98
CA LEU A 6 7.27 15.99 2.77
C LEU A 6 7.95 16.63 1.56
N LYS A 7 8.09 15.86 0.49
CA LYS A 7 8.64 16.32 -0.79
C LYS A 7 7.50 16.55 -1.80
N ALA A 8 7.67 17.55 -2.66
CA ALA A 8 6.80 17.76 -3.81
C ALA A 8 7.32 16.93 -4.99
N ASN A 9 7.00 15.63 -5.03
CA ASN A 9 7.32 14.77 -6.17
C ASN A 9 6.07 14.07 -6.72
N LEU A 10 6.28 13.37 -7.83
CA LEU A 10 5.31 12.47 -8.42
C LEU A 10 4.95 11.34 -7.43
N ILE A 11 3.67 10.99 -7.43
CA ILE A 11 3.08 9.93 -6.62
C ILE A 11 2.37 8.93 -7.53
N PRO A 12 2.12 7.69 -7.08
CA PRO A 12 1.30 6.74 -7.83
C PRO A 12 -0.09 7.32 -8.13
N ALA A 13 -0.58 7.08 -9.34
CA ALA A 13 -1.93 7.45 -9.76
C ALA A 13 -2.95 6.58 -9.01
N ILE A 14 -3.91 7.25 -8.37
CA ILE A 14 -4.97 6.61 -7.59
C ILE A 14 -6.20 6.46 -8.49
N PRO A 15 -6.84 5.28 -8.56
CA PRO A 15 -8.13 5.14 -9.23
C PRO A 15 -9.18 6.08 -8.62
N GLU A 16 -10.00 6.73 -9.45
CA GLU A 16 -11.00 7.75 -9.05
C GLU A 16 -11.82 7.34 -7.81
N ARG A 17 -12.24 6.07 -7.76
CA ARG A 17 -13.04 5.51 -6.66
C ARG A 17 -12.34 5.55 -5.29
N LEU A 18 -11.01 5.60 -5.28
CA LEU A 18 -10.17 5.60 -4.08
C LEU A 18 -9.62 6.99 -3.73
N GLU A 19 -9.79 8.02 -4.57
CA GLU A 19 -9.19 9.36 -4.36
C GLU A 19 -9.57 10.01 -3.02
N ASN A 20 -10.80 9.76 -2.56
CA ASN A 20 -11.28 10.30 -1.27
C ASN A 20 -10.91 9.41 -0.06
N LYS A 21 -10.28 8.25 -0.30
CA LYS A 21 -10.01 7.21 0.71
C LYS A 21 -8.52 6.94 0.90
N LEU A 22 -7.73 7.03 -0.15
CA LEU A 22 -6.29 6.82 -0.12
C LEU A 22 -5.60 8.12 -0.55
N GLU A 23 -4.59 8.51 0.21
CA GLU A 23 -3.77 9.66 -0.11
C GLU A 23 -2.29 9.31 0.05
N PHE A 24 -1.49 9.53 -0.99
CA PHE A 24 -0.05 9.33 -0.90
C PHE A 24 0.65 10.55 -0.34
N ARG A 25 1.58 10.29 0.57
CA ARG A 25 2.53 11.25 1.12
C ARG A 25 3.93 10.67 0.97
N ILE A 26 4.90 11.51 0.65
CA ILE A 26 6.26 11.04 0.39
C ILE A 26 7.26 11.87 1.13
N THR A 27 8.19 11.19 1.81
CA THR A 27 9.41 11.79 2.36
C THR A 27 10.65 11.30 1.61
N THR A 28 10.54 10.18 0.88
CA THR A 28 11.51 9.69 -0.11
C THR A 28 11.10 10.06 -1.54
N GLU A 29 12.07 10.12 -2.44
CA GLU A 29 11.81 10.10 -3.88
C GLU A 29 11.49 8.67 -4.34
N LEU A 30 10.50 8.56 -5.21
CA LEU A 30 10.19 7.34 -5.96
C LEU A 30 10.73 7.49 -7.38
N THR A 31 11.17 6.39 -7.97
CA THR A 31 11.51 6.37 -9.40
C THR A 31 10.24 6.38 -10.26
N GLU A 32 10.36 6.75 -11.54
CA GLU A 32 9.25 6.62 -12.49
C GLU A 32 8.76 5.17 -12.62
N GLU A 33 9.68 4.20 -12.50
CA GLU A 33 9.36 2.77 -12.48
C GLU A 33 8.51 2.39 -11.26
N ASP A 34 8.88 2.87 -10.06
CA ASP A 34 8.09 2.63 -8.84
C ASP A 34 6.69 3.24 -8.96
N ILE A 35 6.60 4.47 -9.49
CA ILE A 35 5.32 5.16 -9.69
C ILE A 35 4.43 4.37 -10.65
N LEU A 36 4.98 3.93 -11.79
CA LEU A 36 4.23 3.14 -12.77
C LEU A 36 3.80 1.79 -12.18
N LEU A 37 4.70 1.12 -11.47
CA LEU A 37 4.42 -0.15 -10.78
C LEU A 37 3.27 0.00 -9.80
N TYR A 38 3.36 0.91 -8.84
CA TYR A 38 2.33 1.08 -7.82
C TYR A 38 1.00 1.61 -8.39
N SER A 39 1.05 2.45 -9.42
CA SER A 39 -0.16 2.88 -10.15
C SER A 39 -0.87 1.69 -10.79
N THR A 40 -0.10 0.79 -11.41
CA THR A 40 -0.64 -0.43 -12.03
C THR A 40 -1.24 -1.34 -10.97
N VAL A 41 -0.56 -1.55 -9.85
CA VAL A 41 -1.05 -2.37 -8.74
C VAL A 41 -2.38 -1.82 -8.21
N LEU A 42 -2.52 -0.50 -8.05
CA LEU A 42 -3.76 0.12 -7.58
C LEU A 42 -4.94 -0.10 -8.53
N ILE A 43 -4.71 -0.18 -9.84
CA ILE A 43 -5.76 -0.53 -10.81
C ILE A 43 -6.30 -1.94 -10.55
N TYR A 44 -5.41 -2.92 -10.33
CA TYR A 44 -5.82 -4.29 -10.04
C TYR A 44 -6.44 -4.45 -8.65
N PHE A 45 -5.92 -3.71 -7.67
CA PHE A 45 -6.51 -3.59 -6.35
C PHE A 45 -7.94 -3.05 -6.41
N ASP A 46 -8.19 -1.97 -7.16
CA ASP A 46 -9.54 -1.42 -7.36
C ASP A 46 -10.47 -2.42 -8.07
N LYS A 47 -9.97 -3.16 -9.06
CA LYS A 47 -10.72 -4.24 -9.71
C LYS A 47 -11.10 -5.34 -8.70
N GLN A 48 -10.20 -5.76 -7.83
CA GLN A 48 -10.49 -6.77 -6.81
C GLN A 48 -11.53 -6.25 -5.80
N LEU A 49 -11.40 -5.00 -5.34
CA LEU A 49 -12.42 -4.37 -4.48
C LEU A 49 -13.81 -4.33 -5.15
N LYS A 50 -13.89 -4.11 -6.47
CA LYS A 50 -15.15 -4.20 -7.23
C LYS A 50 -15.69 -5.63 -7.25
N LYS A 51 -14.84 -6.60 -7.54
CA LYS A 51 -15.18 -8.02 -7.61
C LYS A 51 -15.74 -8.54 -6.28
N ASP A 52 -15.10 -8.15 -5.19
CA ASP A 52 -15.48 -8.53 -3.82
C ASP A 52 -16.61 -7.67 -3.24
N LYS A 53 -17.09 -6.67 -4.02
CA LYS A 53 -18.16 -5.74 -3.63
C LYS A 53 -17.87 -5.02 -2.30
N VAL A 54 -16.61 -4.67 -2.07
CA VAL A 54 -16.21 -3.94 -0.87
C VAL A 54 -16.87 -2.57 -0.86
N ASN A 55 -17.59 -2.25 0.23
CA ASN A 55 -18.22 -0.95 0.39
C ASN A 55 -17.20 0.05 0.97
N LEU A 56 -16.74 0.97 0.13
CA LEU A 56 -15.75 1.96 0.51
C LEU A 56 -16.24 2.94 1.58
N ASP A 57 -17.55 3.09 1.77
CA ASP A 57 -18.11 3.98 2.80
C ASP A 57 -17.69 3.55 4.22
N TYR A 58 -17.48 2.25 4.42
CA TYR A 58 -17.02 1.69 5.71
C TYR A 58 -15.49 1.68 5.87
N ILE A 59 -14.75 1.99 4.81
CA ILE A 59 -13.29 2.06 4.88
C ILE A 59 -12.88 3.47 5.34
N PRO A 60 -12.05 3.59 6.39
CA PRO A 60 -11.57 4.90 6.82
C PRO A 60 -10.61 5.49 5.79
N LYS A 61 -10.54 6.82 5.71
CA LYS A 61 -9.48 7.48 4.94
C LYS A 61 -8.11 7.12 5.53
N THR A 62 -7.15 6.79 4.68
CA THR A 62 -5.77 6.45 5.05
C THR A 62 -4.75 7.31 4.32
N PHE A 63 -3.61 7.50 4.95
CA PHE A 63 -2.42 8.08 4.33
C PHE A 63 -1.39 6.97 4.11
N ALA A 64 -1.02 6.72 2.86
CA ALA A 64 0.08 5.84 2.53
C ALA A 64 1.35 6.67 2.39
N ILE A 65 2.34 6.40 3.24
CA ILE A 65 3.55 7.20 3.35
C ILE A 65 4.74 6.39 2.84
N PHE A 66 5.36 6.87 1.75
CA PHE A 66 6.64 6.34 1.30
C PHE A 66 7.78 7.06 2.01
N THR A 67 8.66 6.28 2.63
CA THR A 67 9.79 6.73 3.44
C THR A 67 11.06 6.01 3.01
N ASP A 68 12.22 6.52 3.42
CA ASP A 68 13.48 5.80 3.21
C ASP A 68 13.48 4.49 4.02
N ASP A 69 13.34 4.62 5.34
CA ASP A 69 13.57 3.52 6.28
C ASP A 69 12.41 3.29 7.26
N GLY A 70 11.21 3.82 7.01
CA GLY A 70 10.01 3.60 7.85
C GLY A 70 9.79 4.64 8.94
N ASP A 71 10.72 5.58 9.14
CA ASP A 71 10.60 6.62 10.15
C ASP A 71 9.69 7.75 9.67
N ILE A 72 8.77 8.19 10.53
CA ILE A 72 7.94 9.36 10.32
C ILE A 72 7.93 10.25 11.57
N GLU A 73 7.93 11.57 11.36
CA GLU A 73 7.74 12.56 12.42
C GLU A 73 6.42 13.29 12.18
N ILE A 74 5.49 13.16 13.14
CA ILE A 74 4.17 13.78 13.11
C ILE A 74 4.14 14.93 14.12
N SER A 75 3.69 16.10 13.67
CA SER A 75 3.40 17.23 14.55
C SER A 75 1.95 17.69 14.42
N LEU A 76 1.41 18.15 15.55
CA LEU A 76 0.12 18.83 15.64
C LEU A 76 0.38 20.34 15.78
N SER A 77 -0.52 21.16 15.25
CA SER A 77 -0.49 22.60 15.54
C SER A 77 -0.94 22.86 16.97
N ASP A 78 -0.54 23.99 17.53
CA ASP A 78 -0.82 24.37 18.93
C ASP A 78 -2.32 24.37 19.29
N THR A 79 -3.20 24.50 18.29
CA THR A 79 -4.65 24.50 18.45
C THR A 79 -5.29 23.09 18.36
N VAL A 80 -4.54 22.07 17.99
CA VAL A 80 -5.04 20.70 17.79
C VAL A 80 -4.59 19.82 18.95
N LEU A 81 -5.55 19.41 19.77
CA LEU A 81 -5.30 18.64 21.00
C LEU A 81 -5.25 17.11 20.79
N GLY A 82 -5.66 16.63 19.60
CA GLY A 82 -5.66 15.21 19.29
C GLY A 82 -5.97 14.94 17.82
N ILE A 83 -5.62 13.75 17.36
CA ILE A 83 -5.91 13.27 16.01
C ILE A 83 -6.22 11.77 16.03
N ASN A 84 -7.16 11.36 15.18
CA ASN A 84 -7.35 9.97 14.80
C ASN A 84 -7.06 9.85 13.31
N SER A 85 -6.22 8.90 12.91
CA SER A 85 -5.84 8.70 11.52
C SER A 85 -5.44 7.25 11.30
N ASN A 86 -5.73 6.72 10.11
CA ASN A 86 -5.13 5.49 9.60
C ASN A 86 -3.92 5.86 8.75
N ILE A 87 -2.82 5.13 8.91
CA ILE A 87 -1.55 5.40 8.25
C ILE A 87 -0.95 4.07 7.85
N ILE A 88 -0.49 3.98 6.60
CA ILE A 88 0.33 2.90 6.07
C ILE A 88 1.72 3.46 5.81
N ILE A 89 2.78 2.74 6.16
CA ILE A 89 4.16 3.20 5.99
C ILE A 89 4.95 2.18 5.17
N TYR A 90 5.55 2.63 4.07
CA TYR A 90 6.42 1.83 3.23
C TYR A 90 7.86 2.35 3.30
N ALA A 91 8.78 1.50 3.72
CA ALA A 91 10.22 1.79 3.79
C ALA A 91 10.91 1.44 2.46
N ILE A 92 10.68 2.25 1.42
CA ILE A 92 11.04 1.93 0.03
C ILE A 92 12.55 1.76 -0.16
N LYS A 93 13.39 2.56 0.51
CA LYS A 93 14.85 2.38 0.39
C LYS A 93 15.35 1.08 0.99
N ARG A 94 14.61 0.46 1.93
CA ARG A 94 14.92 -0.90 2.38
C ARG A 94 14.66 -1.94 1.31
N PHE A 95 13.66 -1.74 0.44
CA PHE A 95 13.39 -2.67 -0.66
C PHE A 95 14.56 -2.69 -1.65
N GLU A 96 15.13 -1.51 -1.94
CA GLU A 96 16.35 -1.36 -2.74
C GLU A 96 17.56 -2.02 -2.07
N LYS A 97 17.83 -1.71 -0.79
CA LYS A 97 18.95 -2.28 -0.02
C LYS A 97 18.92 -3.81 0.05
N LEU A 98 17.71 -4.40 0.12
CA LEU A 98 17.50 -5.85 0.17
C LEU A 98 17.40 -6.49 -1.21
N ASN A 99 17.49 -5.72 -2.30
CA ASN A 99 17.32 -6.19 -3.68
C ASN A 99 16.05 -7.04 -3.85
N LEU A 100 14.92 -6.57 -3.29
CA LEU A 100 13.68 -7.31 -3.38
C LEU A 100 13.24 -7.46 -4.84
N PRO A 101 12.92 -8.69 -5.30
CA PRO A 101 12.26 -8.91 -6.58
C PRO A 101 10.96 -8.10 -6.68
N GLU A 102 10.61 -7.67 -7.89
CA GLU A 102 9.41 -6.86 -8.14
C GLU A 102 8.14 -7.47 -7.53
N VAL A 103 7.93 -8.77 -7.69
CA VAL A 103 6.76 -9.48 -7.14
C VAL A 103 6.68 -9.35 -5.60
N LEU A 104 7.81 -9.34 -4.90
CA LEU A 104 7.83 -9.14 -3.45
C LEU A 104 7.59 -7.68 -3.07
N LYS A 105 8.10 -6.72 -3.85
CA LYS A 105 7.77 -5.29 -3.67
C LYS A 105 6.27 -5.06 -3.80
N VAL A 106 5.64 -5.66 -4.81
CA VAL A 106 4.18 -5.59 -5.02
C VAL A 106 3.43 -6.30 -3.90
N SER A 107 3.91 -7.46 -3.45
CA SER A 107 3.30 -8.21 -2.36
C SER A 107 3.24 -7.40 -1.07
N VAL A 108 4.37 -6.82 -0.63
CA VAL A 108 4.43 -5.96 0.57
C VAL A 108 3.56 -4.72 0.41
N PHE A 109 3.54 -4.12 -0.79
CA PHE A 109 2.68 -2.97 -1.06
C PHE A 109 1.20 -3.32 -0.93
N LEU A 110 0.78 -4.47 -1.46
CA LEU A 110 -0.59 -4.96 -1.39
C LEU A 110 -1.00 -5.40 0.03
N GLU A 111 -0.09 -5.93 0.82
CA GLU A 111 -0.36 -6.45 2.18
C GLU A 111 -1.05 -5.41 3.05
N GLU A 112 -0.43 -4.25 3.20
CA GLU A 112 -0.99 -3.17 4.02
C GLU A 112 -2.29 -2.58 3.43
N LEU A 113 -2.40 -2.54 2.09
CA LEU A 113 -3.64 -2.12 1.44
C LEU A 113 -4.78 -3.14 1.68
N CYS A 114 -4.46 -4.43 1.72
CA CYS A 114 -5.43 -5.50 1.97
C CYS A 114 -5.91 -5.46 3.42
N HIS A 115 -4.99 -5.32 4.39
CA HIS A 115 -5.33 -5.07 5.79
C HIS A 115 -6.28 -3.87 5.92
N TRP A 116 -5.93 -2.74 5.30
CA TRP A 116 -6.75 -1.53 5.35
C TRP A 116 -8.14 -1.69 4.74
N ALA A 117 -8.25 -2.28 3.55
CA ALA A 117 -9.51 -2.27 2.82
C ALA A 117 -10.48 -3.39 3.19
N TRP A 118 -9.98 -4.56 3.60
CA TRP A 118 -10.81 -5.67 4.05
C TRP A 118 -10.85 -5.83 5.57
N ASN A 119 -10.08 -5.03 6.33
CA ASN A 119 -9.98 -5.14 7.79
C ASN A 119 -9.65 -6.57 8.24
N ILE A 120 -8.70 -7.20 7.54
CA ILE A 120 -8.19 -8.54 7.86
C ILE A 120 -7.09 -8.36 8.89
N GLU A 121 -7.14 -9.05 10.02
CA GLU A 121 -6.05 -9.08 11.02
C GLU A 121 -5.19 -10.34 10.89
N ASP A 122 -5.73 -11.41 10.28
CA ASP A 122 -5.03 -12.67 10.12
C ASP A 122 -4.03 -12.62 8.96
N GLU A 123 -2.77 -12.86 9.30
CA GLU A 123 -1.62 -12.83 8.41
C GLU A 123 -1.64 -13.90 7.30
N VAL A 124 -2.38 -14.99 7.49
CA VAL A 124 -2.53 -16.02 6.47
C VAL A 124 -3.66 -15.65 5.52
N GLU A 125 -4.79 -15.17 6.05
CA GLU A 125 -5.92 -14.69 5.27
C GLU A 125 -5.53 -13.53 4.34
N VAL A 126 -4.76 -12.56 4.84
CA VAL A 126 -4.29 -11.43 4.02
C VAL A 126 -3.40 -11.94 2.88
N LYS A 127 -2.55 -12.94 3.11
CA LYS A 127 -1.67 -13.52 2.08
C LYS A 127 -2.46 -14.19 0.95
N PHE A 128 -3.56 -14.86 1.28
CA PHE A 128 -4.47 -15.38 0.26
C PHE A 128 -5.15 -14.25 -0.53
N LYS A 129 -5.59 -13.18 0.15
CA LYS A 129 -6.18 -12.00 -0.52
C LYS A 129 -5.19 -11.30 -1.45
N ILE A 130 -3.95 -11.07 -1.00
CA ILE A 130 -2.86 -10.54 -1.81
C ILE A 130 -2.64 -11.42 -3.04
N PHE A 131 -2.63 -12.74 -2.86
CA PHE A 131 -2.38 -13.68 -3.95
C PHE A 131 -3.47 -13.69 -5.03
N GLU A 132 -4.74 -13.45 -4.66
CA GLU A 132 -5.81 -13.25 -5.64
C GLU A 132 -5.51 -12.08 -6.59
N ILE A 133 -5.00 -10.97 -6.05
CA ILE A 133 -4.65 -9.78 -6.82
C ILE A 133 -3.37 -10.02 -7.64
N LEU A 134 -2.34 -10.62 -7.02
CA LEU A 134 -1.07 -10.91 -7.70
C LEU A 134 -1.25 -11.81 -8.92
N LYS A 135 -2.18 -12.77 -8.90
CA LYS A 135 -2.48 -13.63 -10.05
C LYS A 135 -3.04 -12.88 -11.26
N GLU A 136 -3.76 -11.79 -11.03
CA GLU A 136 -4.28 -10.94 -12.10
C GLU A 136 -3.18 -10.05 -12.70
N ILE A 137 -2.20 -9.63 -11.88
CA ILE A 137 -1.03 -8.85 -12.32
C ILE A 137 -0.01 -9.75 -13.04
N TYR A 138 0.24 -10.94 -12.50
CA TYR A 138 1.25 -11.91 -12.95
C TYR A 138 0.59 -13.26 -13.26
N PRO A 139 0.01 -13.43 -14.46
CA PRO A 139 -0.61 -14.69 -14.86
C PRO A 139 0.38 -15.87 -14.76
N GLY A 140 -0.02 -16.92 -14.03
CA GLY A 140 0.80 -18.13 -13.83
C GLY A 140 1.66 -18.13 -12.56
N LEU A 141 1.65 -17.06 -11.76
CA LEU A 141 2.30 -17.03 -10.46
C LEU A 141 1.73 -18.10 -9.52
N LYS A 142 2.61 -18.86 -8.86
CA LYS A 142 2.27 -19.83 -7.82
C LYS A 142 2.50 -19.24 -6.44
N ILE A 143 1.64 -19.57 -5.48
CA ILE A 143 1.69 -18.98 -4.13
C ILE A 143 3.03 -19.27 -3.44
N GLN A 144 3.61 -20.45 -3.67
CA GLN A 144 4.90 -20.85 -3.10
C GLN A 144 6.08 -20.00 -3.59
N GLN A 145 5.95 -19.31 -4.73
CA GLN A 145 6.99 -18.41 -5.24
C GLN A 145 7.03 -17.09 -4.46
N VAL A 146 5.95 -16.75 -3.76
CA VAL A 146 5.82 -15.55 -2.91
C VAL A 146 5.91 -15.94 -1.44
N TYR A 147 5.27 -17.05 -1.06
CA TYR A 147 5.16 -17.56 0.30
C TYR A 147 5.52 -19.05 0.38
N PRO A 148 6.81 -19.41 0.46
CA PRO A 148 7.26 -20.81 0.41
C PRO A 148 6.72 -21.72 1.52
N GLY A 149 6.21 -21.15 2.62
CA GLY A 149 5.67 -21.89 3.78
C GLY A 149 4.14 -22.06 3.80
N LEU A 150 3.41 -21.48 2.84
CA LEU A 150 1.94 -21.64 2.75
C LEU A 150 1.60 -22.86 1.89
N ASN A 151 1.07 -23.89 2.54
CA ASN A 151 0.49 -25.07 1.87
C ASN A 151 -1.03 -24.90 1.78
N ASN A 152 -1.61 -25.29 0.64
CA ASN A 152 -3.06 -25.35 0.44
C ASN A 152 -3.72 -26.37 1.37
#